data_AF-X0VE17-F1
#
_entry.id   AF-X0VE17-F1
#
_cell.length_a   1.000
_cell.length_b   1.000
_cell.length_c   1.000
_cell.angle_alpha   90.00
_cell.angle_beta   90.00
_cell.angle_gamma   90.00
#
_symmetry.space_group_name_H-M   'P 1'
#
loop_
_entity.id
_entity.type
_entity.pdbx_description
1 polymer ?
#
loop_
_entity_poly.entity_id
_entity_poly.type
_entity_poly.pdbx_seq_one_letter_code
_entity_poly.pdbx_strand_id
1 'polypeptide(L)'
;MIKLMPATAPAHLKLGVFGDTATGKTYTAAKIMAQFCAKFTPDKRVAMFDTEPSAGYVAGMVKEITGKELLVIQSRSFADLLEFCALCKEEGHIAIIDSITHPWRTLMTDFIDAKKSRVKGAGGNQKNVRLSLKDWMPIKDMWAKFTESYCYDPYHCCMCGREGDRWDTVEDDEGNSEMQKVGVKMKTETETGFEPSLLLNMKLKGD
;
A
#
# COMPACT_ATOMS: atom_id res chain seq x y z
N MET A 1 0.63 -35.40 -11.53
CA MET A 1 1.21 -35.04 -12.84
C MET A 1 0.88 -33.57 -13.09
N ILE A 2 1.87 -32.68 -13.17
CA ILE A 2 1.65 -31.24 -13.40
C ILE A 2 1.35 -31.05 -14.89
N LYS A 3 0.29 -30.30 -15.24
CA LYS A 3 -0.08 -29.98 -16.63
C LYS A 3 0.06 -28.49 -16.86
N LEU A 4 0.90 -28.11 -17.82
CA LEU A 4 1.00 -26.72 -18.27
C LEU A 4 -0.27 -26.37 -19.07
N MET A 5 -0.83 -25.20 -18.81
CA MET A 5 -2.00 -24.67 -19.50
C MET A 5 -1.66 -23.28 -20.06
N PRO A 6 -2.30 -22.85 -21.17
CA PRO A 6 -2.18 -21.48 -21.63
C PRO A 6 -2.54 -20.51 -20.50
N ALA A 7 -1.88 -19.35 -20.46
CA ALA A 7 -2.22 -18.30 -19.50
C ALA A 7 -3.61 -17.74 -19.85
N THR A 8 -4.66 -18.23 -19.18
CA THR A 8 -6.06 -17.88 -19.45
C THR A 8 -6.70 -17.03 -18.35
N ALA A 9 -6.02 -16.81 -17.23
CA ALA A 9 -6.55 -15.96 -16.16
C ALA A 9 -6.40 -14.48 -16.56
N PRO A 10 -7.47 -13.66 -16.49
CA PRO A 10 -7.28 -12.21 -16.55
C PRO A 10 -6.49 -11.80 -15.32
N ALA A 11 -5.23 -11.43 -15.51
CA ALA A 11 -4.46 -10.79 -14.44
C ALA A 11 -5.16 -9.47 -14.09
N HIS A 12 -5.68 -9.37 -12.87
CA HIS A 12 -6.24 -8.11 -12.41
C HIS A 12 -5.12 -7.08 -12.26
N LEU A 13 -5.32 -5.88 -12.82
CA LEU A 13 -4.39 -4.77 -12.66
C LEU A 13 -3.98 -4.55 -11.19
N LYS A 14 -2.70 -4.78 -10.88
CA LYS A 14 -2.04 -4.44 -9.61
C LYS A 14 -1.03 -3.32 -9.87
N LEU A 15 -1.44 -2.10 -9.56
CA LEU A 15 -0.67 -0.87 -9.79
C LEU A 15 -0.11 -0.33 -8.48
N GLY A 16 1.11 0.18 -8.51
CA GLY A 16 1.75 0.93 -7.44
C GLY A 16 2.16 2.31 -7.93
N VAL A 17 1.91 3.34 -7.14
CA VAL A 17 2.37 4.71 -7.41
C VAL A 17 3.04 5.25 -6.16
N PHE A 18 4.32 5.62 -6.24
CA PHE A 18 5.02 6.22 -5.11
C PHE A 18 5.83 7.44 -5.50
N GLY A 19 6.26 8.20 -4.51
CA GLY A 19 6.91 9.50 -4.69
C GLY A 19 6.69 10.38 -3.47
N ASP A 20 7.39 11.52 -3.41
CA ASP A 20 7.25 12.47 -2.31
C ASP A 20 5.87 13.16 -2.31
N THR A 21 5.57 13.90 -1.26
CA THR A 21 4.36 14.71 -1.12
C THR A 21 4.24 15.69 -2.30
N ALA A 22 3.01 15.99 -2.71
CA ALA A 22 2.71 16.90 -3.82
C ALA A 22 3.23 16.51 -5.22
N THR A 23 3.72 15.27 -5.44
CA THR A 23 4.12 14.80 -6.78
C THR A 23 2.95 14.38 -7.68
N GLY A 24 1.69 14.51 -7.22
CA GLY A 24 0.50 14.22 -8.03
C GLY A 24 0.01 12.77 -8.01
N LYS A 25 0.49 11.95 -7.05
CA LYS A 25 0.14 10.52 -6.92
C LYS A 25 -1.36 10.25 -6.91
N THR A 26 -2.08 10.87 -5.98
CA THR A 26 -3.54 10.70 -5.80
C THR A 26 -4.31 10.96 -7.08
N TYR A 27 -4.07 12.11 -7.71
CA TYR A 27 -4.74 12.50 -8.94
C TYR A 27 -4.44 11.52 -10.08
N THR A 28 -3.17 11.14 -10.24
CA THR A 28 -2.72 10.22 -11.29
C THR A 28 -3.32 8.84 -11.11
N ALA A 29 -3.25 8.27 -9.90
CA ALA A 29 -3.85 6.98 -9.56
C ALA A 29 -5.36 7.00 -9.80
N ALA A 30 -6.08 7.99 -9.26
CA ALA A 30 -7.52 8.10 -9.44
C ALA A 30 -7.92 8.22 -10.92
N LYS A 31 -7.18 9.00 -11.71
CA LYS A 31 -7.45 9.17 -13.14
C LYS A 31 -7.22 7.89 -13.94
N ILE A 32 -6.13 7.17 -13.67
CA ILE A 32 -5.86 5.87 -14.31
C ILE A 32 -6.97 4.88 -13.98
N MET A 33 -7.31 4.73 -12.69
CA MET A 33 -8.29 3.74 -12.26
C MET A 33 -9.72 4.09 -12.73
N ALA A 34 -10.08 5.38 -12.78
CA ALA A 34 -11.35 5.84 -13.33
C ALA A 34 -11.47 5.54 -14.83
N GLN A 35 -10.42 5.84 -15.61
CA GLN A 35 -10.40 5.53 -17.05
C GLN A 35 -10.43 4.02 -17.30
N PHE A 36 -9.71 3.24 -16.49
CA PHE A 36 -9.77 1.79 -16.53
C PHE A 36 -11.19 1.28 -16.25
N CYS A 37 -11.83 1.79 -15.20
CA CYS A 37 -13.20 1.45 -14.83
C CYS A 37 -14.17 1.73 -15.98
N ALA A 38 -14.13 2.93 -16.54
CA ALA A 38 -15.04 3.34 -17.63
C ALA A 38 -14.87 2.46 -18.89
N LYS A 39 -13.64 2.01 -19.17
CA LYS A 39 -13.33 1.26 -20.39
C LYS A 39 -13.53 -0.25 -20.27
N PHE A 40 -13.16 -0.86 -19.15
CA PHE A 40 -13.05 -2.31 -19.01
C PHE A 40 -14.05 -2.93 -18.03
N THR A 41 -14.55 -2.15 -17.07
CA THR A 41 -15.53 -2.61 -16.07
C THR A 41 -16.62 -1.55 -15.86
N PRO A 42 -17.35 -1.15 -16.92
CA PRO A 42 -18.26 0.00 -16.88
C PRO A 42 -19.49 -0.21 -16.00
N ASP A 43 -19.72 -1.39 -15.46
CA ASP A 43 -20.75 -1.72 -14.46
C ASP A 43 -20.25 -1.48 -13.02
N LYS A 44 -18.93 -1.48 -12.80
CA LYS A 44 -18.30 -1.34 -11.48
C LYS A 44 -18.09 0.12 -11.07
N ARG A 45 -17.71 0.31 -9.81
CA ARG A 45 -17.37 1.61 -9.20
C ARG A 45 -15.91 1.63 -8.77
N VAL A 46 -15.35 2.84 -8.69
CA VAL A 46 -14.07 3.09 -8.03
C VAL A 46 -14.36 3.27 -6.53
N ALA A 47 -13.60 2.58 -5.69
CA ALA A 47 -13.63 2.67 -4.24
C ALA A 47 -12.24 3.08 -3.74
N MET A 48 -12.19 3.96 -2.75
CA MET A 48 -10.95 4.53 -2.23
C MET A 48 -10.84 4.34 -0.72
N PHE A 49 -9.74 3.71 -0.29
CA PHE A 49 -9.28 3.71 1.08
C PHE A 49 -8.40 4.95 1.28
N ASP A 50 -8.99 5.96 1.91
CA ASP A 50 -8.48 7.33 1.97
C ASP A 50 -7.90 7.61 3.36
N THR A 51 -6.58 7.58 3.47
CA THR A 51 -5.85 7.74 4.74
C THR A 51 -5.52 9.19 5.08
N GLU A 52 -5.69 10.06 4.10
CA GLU A 52 -5.63 11.52 4.16
C GLU A 52 -6.93 12.00 3.48
N PRO A 53 -7.54 13.17 3.77
CA PRO A 53 -8.85 13.53 3.21
C PRO A 53 -8.77 13.94 1.72
N SER A 54 -8.34 13.03 0.86
CA SER A 54 -7.93 13.28 -0.52
C SER A 54 -9.00 12.92 -1.55
N ALA A 55 -9.92 12.02 -1.19
CA ALA A 55 -11.04 11.59 -2.03
C ALA A 55 -11.90 12.77 -2.53
N GLY A 56 -12.07 13.80 -1.69
CA GLY A 56 -12.83 15.00 -2.04
C GLY A 56 -12.29 15.75 -3.26
N TYR A 57 -10.96 15.73 -3.48
CA TYR A 57 -10.32 16.40 -4.61
C TYR A 57 -10.46 15.64 -5.93
N VAL A 58 -10.69 14.32 -5.87
CA VAL A 58 -10.75 13.45 -7.06
C VAL A 58 -12.15 12.95 -7.38
N ALA A 59 -13.10 13.02 -6.43
CA ALA A 59 -14.47 12.52 -6.60
C ALA A 59 -15.18 13.10 -7.84
N GLY A 60 -15.07 14.42 -8.07
CA GLY A 60 -15.68 15.07 -9.23
C GLY A 60 -15.13 14.52 -10.57
N MET A 61 -13.82 14.34 -10.66
CA MET A 61 -13.15 13.78 -11.84
C MET A 61 -13.51 12.30 -12.05
N VAL A 62 -13.59 11.51 -10.98
CA VAL A 62 -14.04 10.11 -11.07
C VAL A 62 -15.48 10.03 -11.59
N LYS A 63 -16.38 10.90 -11.09
CA LYS A 63 -17.76 10.96 -11.55
C LYS A 63 -17.87 11.40 -13.01
N GLU A 64 -17.10 12.39 -13.43
CA GLU A 64 -17.05 12.84 -14.82
C GLU A 64 -16.63 11.71 -15.78
N ILE A 65 -15.61 10.94 -15.42
CA ILE A 65 -15.07 9.85 -16.26
C ILE A 65 -15.97 8.62 -16.26
N THR A 66 -16.51 8.24 -15.10
CA THR A 66 -17.20 6.93 -14.93
C THR A 66 -18.72 7.03 -14.95
N GLY A 67 -19.28 8.24 -14.81
CA GLY A 67 -20.71 8.46 -14.57
C GLY A 67 -21.19 8.00 -13.19
N LYS A 68 -20.31 7.57 -12.28
CA LYS A 68 -20.66 7.04 -10.95
C LYS A 68 -19.90 7.74 -9.83
N GLU A 69 -20.51 7.78 -8.66
CA GLU A 69 -19.86 8.32 -7.45
C GLU A 69 -18.64 7.47 -7.03
N LEU A 70 -17.61 8.16 -6.54
CA LEU A 70 -16.47 7.54 -5.85
C LEU A 70 -16.95 7.02 -4.49
N LEU A 71 -16.75 5.73 -4.23
CA LEU A 71 -16.95 5.16 -2.90
C LEU A 71 -15.71 5.43 -2.05
N VAL A 72 -15.88 5.74 -0.77
CA VAL A 72 -14.76 6.10 0.11
C VAL A 72 -14.91 5.51 1.51
N ILE A 73 -13.80 5.03 2.06
CA ILE A 73 -13.62 4.80 3.50
C ILE A 73 -12.45 5.66 3.94
N GLN A 74 -12.67 6.52 4.94
CA GLN A 74 -11.61 7.32 5.54
C GLN A 74 -11.05 6.61 6.76
N SER A 75 -9.86 6.02 6.65
CA SER A 75 -9.22 5.31 7.75
C SER A 75 -7.71 5.16 7.55
N ARG A 76 -6.99 4.92 8.66
CA ARG A 76 -5.57 4.55 8.70
C ARG A 76 -5.34 3.18 9.33
N SER A 77 -6.40 2.53 9.77
CA SER A 77 -6.38 1.23 10.45
C SER A 77 -5.99 0.13 9.48
N PHE A 78 -5.14 -0.81 9.93
CA PHE A 78 -4.82 -1.99 9.15
C PHE A 78 -6.02 -2.95 9.04
N ALA A 79 -6.88 -3.02 10.07
CA ALA A 79 -8.08 -3.85 10.03
C ALA A 79 -9.06 -3.35 8.96
N ASP A 80 -9.30 -2.04 8.92
CA ASP A 80 -10.19 -1.42 7.95
C ASP A 80 -9.66 -1.56 6.52
N LEU A 81 -8.33 -1.57 6.34
CA LEU A 81 -7.71 -1.86 5.04
C LEU A 81 -8.06 -3.28 4.56
N LEU A 82 -7.98 -4.29 5.43
CA LEU A 82 -8.33 -5.66 5.08
C LEU A 82 -9.83 -5.79 4.75
N GLU A 83 -10.69 -5.14 5.53
CA GLU A 83 -12.13 -5.10 5.28
C GLU A 83 -12.46 -4.41 3.95
N PHE A 84 -11.80 -3.28 3.66
CA PHE A 84 -11.91 -2.60 2.38
C PHE A 84 -11.52 -3.49 1.19
N CYS A 85 -10.43 -4.26 1.31
CA CYS A 85 -10.02 -5.21 0.27
C CYS A 85 -11.06 -6.31 0.08
N ALA A 86 -11.61 -6.85 1.17
CA ALA A 86 -12.68 -7.85 1.13
C ALA A 86 -13.95 -7.32 0.44
N LEU A 87 -14.38 -6.10 0.76
CA LEU A 87 -15.52 -5.44 0.10
C LEU A 87 -15.28 -5.24 -1.40
N CYS A 88 -14.09 -4.79 -1.79
CA CYS A 88 -13.75 -4.62 -3.21
C CYS A 88 -13.75 -5.95 -3.97
N LYS A 89 -13.28 -7.02 -3.33
CA LYS A 89 -13.32 -8.38 -3.87
C LYS A 89 -14.75 -8.89 -4.04
N GLU A 90 -15.60 -8.73 -3.02
CA GLU A 90 -16.98 -9.21 -3.03
C GLU A 90 -17.83 -8.49 -4.08
N GLU A 91 -17.75 -7.17 -4.14
CA GLU A 91 -18.54 -6.34 -5.05
C GLU A 91 -17.93 -6.23 -6.47
N GLY A 92 -16.66 -6.66 -6.61
CA GLY A 92 -15.86 -6.48 -7.82
C GLY A 92 -15.55 -5.01 -8.12
N HIS A 93 -15.52 -4.16 -7.10
CA HIS A 93 -15.14 -2.75 -7.25
C HIS A 93 -13.64 -2.58 -7.49
N ILE A 94 -13.28 -1.47 -8.12
CA ILE A 94 -11.89 -1.12 -8.38
C ILE A 94 -11.35 -0.35 -7.18
N ALA A 95 -10.27 -0.85 -6.59
CA ALA A 95 -9.69 -0.30 -5.38
C ALA A 95 -8.58 0.73 -5.65
N ILE A 96 -8.62 1.83 -4.90
CA ILE A 96 -7.50 2.76 -4.70
C ILE A 96 -7.16 2.76 -3.21
N ILE A 97 -5.90 2.55 -2.85
CA ILE A 97 -5.42 2.68 -1.47
C ILE A 97 -4.48 3.88 -1.44
N ASP A 98 -4.88 4.99 -0.81
CA ASP A 98 -4.06 6.19 -0.72
C ASP A 98 -3.90 6.66 0.72
N SER A 99 -2.79 6.37 1.41
CA SER A 99 -1.58 5.65 1.00
C SER A 99 -1.36 4.42 1.88
N ILE A 100 -0.75 3.38 1.31
CA ILE A 100 -0.42 2.13 2.02
C ILE A 100 0.59 2.34 3.17
N THR A 101 1.33 3.45 3.12
CA THR A 101 2.30 3.83 4.15
C THR A 101 1.66 4.03 5.53
N HIS A 102 0.42 4.55 5.60
CA HIS A 102 -0.23 4.80 6.88
C HIS A 102 -0.70 3.52 7.57
N PRO A 103 -1.43 2.59 6.92
CA PRO A 103 -1.76 1.29 7.49
C PRO A 103 -0.55 0.49 8.00
N TRP A 104 0.57 0.51 7.27
CA TRP A 104 1.81 -0.14 7.71
C TRP A 104 2.32 0.43 9.04
N ARG A 105 2.33 1.76 9.17
CA ARG A 105 2.73 2.46 10.41
C ARG A 105 1.76 2.19 11.55
N THR A 106 0.47 2.18 11.27
CA THR A 106 -0.57 1.87 12.26
C THR A 106 -0.39 0.45 12.78
N LEU A 107 -0.20 -0.55 11.92
CA LEU A 107 0.04 -1.94 12.33
C LEU A 107 1.22 -2.06 13.30
N MET A 108 2.36 -1.44 12.99
CA MET A 108 3.53 -1.46 13.88
C MET A 108 3.24 -0.76 15.22
N THR A 109 2.48 0.34 15.20
CA THR A 109 2.14 1.12 16.40
C THR A 109 1.19 0.34 17.30
N ASP A 110 0.13 -0.24 16.72
CA ASP A 110 -0.86 -1.06 17.43
C ASP A 110 -0.20 -2.29 18.07
N PHE A 111 0.76 -2.91 17.37
CA PHE A 111 1.52 -4.02 17.92
C PHE A 111 2.35 -3.61 19.15
N ILE A 112 3.04 -2.46 19.07
CA ILE A 112 3.80 -1.90 20.20
C ILE A 112 2.86 -1.62 21.38
N ASP A 113 1.69 -1.03 21.14
CA ASP A 113 0.76 -0.67 22.20
C ASP A 113 0.09 -1.89 22.86
N ALA A 114 -0.19 -2.93 22.08
CA ALA A 114 -0.59 -4.23 22.60
C ALA A 114 0.50 -4.84 23.49
N LYS A 115 1.77 -4.75 23.07
CA LYS A 115 2.93 -5.20 23.87
C LYS A 115 3.06 -4.41 25.17
N LYS A 116 2.91 -3.08 25.14
CA LYS A 116 2.92 -2.20 26.34
C LYS A 116 1.86 -2.62 27.34
N SER A 117 0.64 -2.86 26.86
CA SER A 117 -0.50 -3.23 27.69
C SER A 117 -0.27 -4.57 28.40
N ARG A 118 0.30 -5.57 27.72
CA ARG A 118 0.66 -6.86 28.31
C ARG A 118 1.73 -6.73 29.38
N VAL A 119 2.80 -5.95 29.14
CA VAL A 119 3.87 -5.71 30.12
C VAL A 119 3.33 -4.99 31.35
N LYS A 120 2.49 -3.97 31.18
CA LYS A 120 1.85 -3.23 32.27
C LYS A 120 0.96 -4.14 33.13
N GLY A 121 0.13 -4.98 32.50
CA GLY A 121 -0.75 -5.91 33.20
C GLY A 121 0.00 -6.97 34.01
N ALA A 122 1.23 -7.31 33.62
CA ALA A 122 2.09 -8.27 34.32
C ALA A 122 3.02 -7.63 35.38
N GLY A 123 2.88 -6.34 35.68
CA GLY A 123 3.77 -5.63 36.63
C GLY A 123 5.22 -5.46 36.12
N GLY A 124 5.45 -5.63 34.82
CA GLY A 124 6.78 -5.62 34.21
C GLY A 124 7.32 -4.22 33.90
N ASN A 125 8.63 -4.14 33.64
CA ASN A 125 9.33 -2.89 33.34
C ASN A 125 9.05 -2.39 31.91
N GLN A 126 8.50 -1.18 31.78
CA GLN A 126 8.13 -0.58 30.48
C GLN A 126 9.33 -0.18 29.60
N LYS A 127 10.56 -0.28 30.10
CA LYS A 127 11.77 0.03 29.30
C LYS A 127 12.03 -0.97 28.15
N ASN A 128 11.35 -2.13 28.13
CA ASN A 128 11.53 -3.20 27.14
C ASN A 128 10.47 -3.24 26.02
N VAL A 129 9.79 -2.13 25.72
CA VAL A 129 8.64 -2.15 24.78
C VAL A 129 8.96 -1.64 23.36
N ARG A 130 10.24 -1.62 22.98
CA ARG A 130 10.61 -1.44 21.57
C ARG A 130 10.34 -2.71 20.77
N LEU A 131 10.20 -2.58 19.45
CA LEU A 131 10.23 -3.72 18.54
C LEU A 131 11.60 -4.37 18.60
N SER A 132 11.61 -5.67 18.88
CA SER A 132 12.77 -6.54 18.86
C SER A 132 12.75 -7.41 17.60
N LEU A 133 13.87 -8.07 17.30
CA LEU A 133 13.97 -8.97 16.14
C LEU A 133 12.85 -10.03 16.09
N LYS A 134 12.42 -10.53 17.26
CA LYS A 134 11.35 -11.55 17.36
C LYS A 134 9.95 -11.00 17.07
N ASP A 135 9.74 -9.70 17.21
CA ASP A 135 8.44 -9.06 16.97
C ASP A 135 8.14 -8.91 15.47
N TRP A 136 9.17 -8.94 14.62
CA TRP A 136 9.01 -8.73 13.18
C TRP A 136 8.30 -9.87 12.47
N MET A 137 8.53 -11.12 12.85
CA MET A 137 7.86 -12.26 12.22
C MET A 137 6.33 -12.17 12.38
N PRO A 138 5.78 -12.01 13.60
CA PRO A 138 4.34 -11.77 13.78
C PRO A 138 3.80 -10.55 13.02
N ILE A 139 4.55 -9.44 12.95
CA ILE A 139 4.12 -8.24 12.20
C ILE A 139 4.03 -8.54 10.71
N LYS A 140 5.03 -9.24 10.16
CA LYS A 140 5.04 -9.65 8.75
C LYS A 140 3.93 -10.65 8.45
N ASP A 141 3.65 -11.60 9.35
CA ASP A 141 2.53 -12.55 9.19
C ASP A 141 1.17 -11.85 9.16
N MET A 142 0.99 -10.80 9.98
CA MET A 142 -0.22 -9.98 9.92
C MET A 142 -0.30 -9.20 8.60
N TRP A 143 0.81 -8.60 8.17
CA TRP A 143 0.88 -7.83 6.93
C TRP A 143 0.69 -8.69 5.67
N ALA A 144 1.15 -9.95 5.70
CA ALA A 144 1.02 -10.90 4.60
C ALA A 144 -0.44 -11.07 4.14
N LYS A 145 -1.41 -10.92 5.04
CA LYS A 145 -2.85 -10.93 4.68
C LYS A 145 -3.21 -9.85 3.66
N PHE A 146 -2.64 -8.65 3.81
CA PHE A 146 -2.82 -7.58 2.84
C PHE A 146 -2.09 -7.91 1.54
N THR A 147 -0.82 -8.34 1.61
CA THR A 147 -0.03 -8.67 0.42
C THR A 147 -0.68 -9.78 -0.41
N GLU A 148 -1.16 -10.85 0.23
CA GLU A 148 -1.86 -11.95 -0.43
C GLU A 148 -3.14 -11.46 -1.12
N SER A 149 -3.95 -10.65 -0.43
CA SER A 149 -5.14 -10.05 -1.03
C SER A 149 -4.79 -9.16 -2.21
N TYR A 150 -3.83 -8.24 -2.04
CA TYR A 150 -3.37 -7.35 -3.09
C TYR A 150 -2.89 -8.12 -4.31
N CYS A 151 -2.08 -9.17 -4.16
CA CYS A 151 -1.50 -9.90 -5.30
C CYS A 151 -2.50 -10.86 -5.96
N TYR A 152 -3.29 -11.60 -5.18
CA TYR A 152 -3.98 -12.78 -5.66
C TYR A 152 -5.50 -12.65 -5.71
N ASP A 153 -6.11 -11.73 -4.96
CA ASP A 153 -7.56 -11.61 -5.01
C ASP A 153 -8.04 -10.99 -6.34
N PRO A 154 -9.24 -11.40 -6.80
CA PRO A 154 -9.76 -11.08 -8.13
C PRO A 154 -10.37 -9.67 -8.23
N TYR A 155 -9.62 -8.64 -7.84
CA TYR A 155 -10.01 -7.24 -8.00
C TYR A 155 -8.84 -6.37 -8.48
N HIS A 156 -9.16 -5.30 -9.20
CA HIS A 156 -8.17 -4.32 -9.66
C HIS A 156 -7.81 -3.38 -8.52
N CYS A 157 -6.51 -3.15 -8.30
CA CYS A 157 -6.04 -2.34 -7.18
C CYS A 157 -4.89 -1.43 -7.58
N CYS A 158 -4.97 -0.16 -7.18
CA CYS A 158 -3.85 0.77 -7.17
C CYS A 158 -3.51 1.14 -5.73
N MET A 159 -2.26 0.97 -5.31
CA MET A 159 -1.77 1.49 -4.04
C MET A 159 -0.82 2.66 -4.24
N CYS A 160 -1.11 3.77 -3.56
CA CYS A 160 -0.23 4.91 -3.45
C CYS A 160 0.67 4.76 -2.22
N GLY A 161 1.93 5.18 -2.30
CA GLY A 161 2.86 5.14 -1.18
C GLY A 161 3.78 6.34 -1.14
N ARG A 162 4.35 6.62 0.04
CA ARG A 162 5.35 7.68 0.20
C ARG A 162 6.72 7.18 -0.19
N GLU A 163 7.56 8.04 -0.75
CA GLU A 163 8.96 7.70 -1.02
C GLU A 163 9.79 7.62 0.26
N GLY A 164 10.72 6.67 0.31
CA GLY A 164 11.77 6.57 1.31
C GLY A 164 13.11 6.22 0.67
N ASP A 165 14.18 6.65 1.32
CA ASP A 165 15.53 6.39 0.83
C ASP A 165 15.90 4.92 0.97
N ARG A 166 16.61 4.42 -0.04
CA ARG A 166 17.35 3.17 0.03
C ARG A 166 18.82 3.52 0.25
N TRP A 167 19.35 3.07 1.39
CA TRP A 167 20.74 3.22 1.76
C TRP A 167 21.45 1.88 1.58
N ASP A 168 22.69 1.92 1.14
CA ASP A 168 23.60 0.77 1.12
C ASP A 168 24.90 1.15 1.81
N THR A 169 25.62 0.14 2.30
CA THR A 169 26.95 0.32 2.85
C THR A 169 27.96 0.10 1.74
N VAL A 170 28.68 1.15 1.37
CA VAL A 170 29.74 1.10 0.38
C VAL A 170 31.07 1.17 1.13
N GLU A 171 31.98 0.24 0.82
CA GLU A 171 33.33 0.25 1.34
C GLU A 171 34.20 1.11 0.41
N ASP A 172 34.91 2.10 0.97
CA ASP A 172 35.86 2.92 0.22
C ASP A 172 37.18 2.17 -0.04
N ASP A 173 38.05 2.76 -0.85
CA ASP A 173 39.36 2.18 -1.21
C ASP A 173 40.31 2.06 0.01
N GLU A 174 39.99 2.68 1.14
CA GLU A 174 40.73 2.64 2.41
C GLU A 174 40.14 1.62 3.42
N GLY A 175 39.07 0.91 3.05
CA GLY A 175 38.39 -0.09 3.89
C GLY A 175 37.38 0.50 4.88
N ASN A 176 37.01 1.78 4.77
CA ASN A 176 35.97 2.39 5.59
C ASN A 176 34.59 2.16 4.97
N SER A 177 33.62 1.83 5.82
CA SER A 177 32.23 1.66 5.42
C SER A 177 31.45 2.97 5.55
N GLU A 178 30.97 3.51 4.42
CA GLU A 178 30.07 4.66 4.39
C GLU A 178 28.65 4.28 3.95
N MET A 179 27.63 4.91 4.55
CA MET A 179 26.25 4.75 4.09
C MET A 179 25.97 5.71 2.93
N GLN A 180 25.70 5.17 1.76
CA GLN A 180 25.34 5.96 0.57
C GLN A 180 23.90 5.71 0.15
N LYS A 181 23.21 6.77 -0.31
CA LYS A 181 21.86 6.64 -0.87
C LYS A 181 21.97 6.03 -2.26
N VAL A 182 21.57 4.77 -2.40
CA VAL A 182 21.62 4.01 -3.67
C VAL A 182 20.31 4.04 -4.44
N GLY A 183 19.24 4.60 -3.86
CA GLY A 183 17.97 4.73 -4.55
C GLY A 183 16.83 5.13 -3.64
N VAL A 184 15.63 4.81 -4.09
CA VAL A 184 14.38 5.13 -3.42
C VAL A 184 13.43 3.94 -3.47
N LYS A 185 12.56 3.83 -2.47
CA LYS A 185 11.58 2.75 -2.33
C LYS A 185 10.29 3.30 -1.75
N MET A 186 9.21 2.53 -1.91
CA MET A 186 7.97 2.83 -1.20
C MET A 186 8.14 2.61 0.31
N LYS A 187 7.72 3.57 1.14
CA LYS A 187 7.70 3.47 2.61
C LYS A 187 6.56 2.56 3.05
N THR A 188 6.76 1.25 2.94
CA THR A 188 5.85 0.20 3.40
C THR A 188 6.68 -0.98 3.95
N GLU A 189 6.06 -2.12 4.19
CA GLU A 189 6.77 -3.39 4.39
C GLU A 189 7.69 -3.65 3.18
N THR A 190 8.86 -4.25 3.42
CA THR A 190 9.99 -4.24 2.48
C THR A 190 9.66 -4.88 1.13
N GLU A 191 8.99 -6.03 1.13
CA GLU A 191 8.68 -6.77 -0.10
C GLU A 191 7.48 -6.17 -0.83
N THR A 192 6.56 -5.58 -0.07
CA THR A 192 5.30 -5.02 -0.61
C THR A 192 5.53 -3.96 -1.68
N GLY A 193 6.63 -3.20 -1.59
CA GLY A 193 6.99 -2.22 -2.61
C GLY A 193 7.27 -2.81 -4.00
N PHE A 194 7.53 -4.11 -4.10
CA PHE A 194 7.86 -4.83 -5.33
C PHE A 194 6.73 -5.70 -5.87
N GLU A 195 5.63 -5.85 -5.12
CA GLU A 195 4.46 -6.66 -5.49
C GLU A 195 3.62 -6.11 -6.67
N PRO A 196 3.53 -4.79 -6.92
CA PRO A 196 2.78 -4.30 -8.06
C PRO A 196 3.31 -4.84 -9.40
N SER A 197 2.41 -5.27 -10.27
CA SER A 197 2.75 -5.65 -11.65
C SER A 197 3.23 -4.47 -12.49
N LEU A 198 2.80 -3.25 -12.12
CA LEU A 198 3.35 -1.99 -12.62
C LEU A 198 3.60 -1.06 -11.44
N LEU A 199 4.83 -0.55 -11.32
CA LEU A 199 5.23 0.39 -10.27
C LEU A 199 5.71 1.69 -10.90
N LEU A 200 5.10 2.81 -10.51
CA LEU A 200 5.44 4.14 -10.98
C LEU A 200 6.10 4.94 -9.85
N ASN A 201 7.29 5.48 -10.12
CA ASN A 201 7.89 6.52 -9.28
C ASN A 201 7.58 7.91 -9.88
N MET A 202 6.96 8.78 -9.07
CA MET A 202 6.60 10.14 -9.44
C MET A 202 7.50 11.16 -8.74
N LYS A 203 8.17 11.98 -9.54
CA LYS A 203 8.99 13.11 -9.09
C LYS A 203 8.53 14.42 -9.70
N LEU A 204 8.78 15.53 -9.00
CA LEU A 204 8.68 16.84 -9.60
C LEU A 204 9.88 17.07 -10.54
N LYS A 205 9.67 17.87 -11.57
CA LYS A 205 10.75 18.22 -12.50
C LYS A 205 11.78 19.08 -11.76
N GLY A 206 12.95 18.52 -11.48
CA GLY A 206 14.04 19.19 -10.74
C GLY A 206 14.62 18.39 -9.57
N ASP A 207 13.97 17.26 -9.21
CA ASP A 207 14.41 16.30 -8.16
C ASP A 207 15.07 15.02 -8.72
#